data_AF-W6RMZ3-F1
#
_entry.id   AF-W6RMZ3-F1
#
_cell.length_a   1.000
_cell.length_b   1.000
_cell.length_c   1.000
_cell.angle_alpha   90.00
_cell.angle_beta   90.00
_cell.angle_gamma   90.00
#
_symmetry.space_group_name_H-M   'P 1'
#
loop_
_entity.id
_entity.type
_entity.pdbx_description
1 polymer ?
#
loop_
_entity_poly.entity_id
_entity_poly.type
_entity_poly.pdbx_seq_one_letter_code
_entity_poly.pdbx_strand_id
1 'polypeptide(L)'
;MHNMADPPVAAETLRSLTRTQEEALRAIAFFRRQRKVGGGWLVGDKRLSEKLVERLEKMELVEESFIRGEPVLQLTIVGQAIKTQLLQ
;
A
#
# COMPACT_ATOMS: atom_id res chain seq x y z
N MET A 1 15.39 18.79 9.06
CA MET A 1 14.16 17.97 9.15
C MET A 1 14.47 16.68 8.41
N HIS A 2 14.39 15.52 9.09
CA HIS A 2 14.96 14.24 8.66
C HIS A 2 14.27 13.68 7.40
N ASN A 3 15.09 13.01 6.59
CA ASN A 3 14.85 12.55 5.21
C ASN A 3 13.55 11.79 4.97
N MET A 4 12.95 12.06 3.81
CA MET A 4 12.09 11.12 3.08
C MET A 4 12.81 9.77 3.02
N ALA A 5 12.22 8.73 3.62
CA ALA A 5 12.59 7.31 3.58
C ALA A 5 14.06 7.02 3.21
N ASP A 6 14.85 6.52 4.16
CA ASP A 6 16.23 6.10 3.90
C ASP A 6 16.30 5.29 2.59
N PRO A 7 16.92 5.83 1.52
CA PRO A 7 16.94 5.21 0.20
C PRO A 7 17.36 3.72 0.20
N PRO A 8 18.31 3.25 1.04
CA PRO A 8 18.65 1.83 1.08
C PRO A 8 17.50 0.95 1.58
N VAL A 9 16.70 1.41 2.55
CA VAL A 9 15.58 0.64 3.14
C VAL A 9 14.44 0.46 2.14
N ALA A 10 14.08 1.53 1.42
CA ALA A 10 13.04 1.46 0.40
C ALA A 10 13.42 0.52 -0.77
N ALA A 11 14.67 0.58 -1.22
CA ALA A 11 15.16 -0.27 -2.30
C ALA A 11 15.26 -1.75 -1.89
N GLU A 12 15.66 -2.04 -0.65
CA GLU A 12 15.66 -3.40 -0.11
C GLU A 12 14.25 -3.95 0.06
N THR A 13 13.34 -3.12 0.59
CA THR A 13 11.92 -3.50 0.73
C THR A 13 11.30 -3.78 -0.62
N LEU A 14 11.55 -2.95 -1.64
CA LEU A 14 11.11 -3.19 -3.02
C LEU A 14 11.58 -4.55 -3.54
N ARG A 15 12.86 -4.91 -3.36
CA ARG A 15 13.40 -6.21 -3.78
C ARG A 15 12.74 -7.41 -3.07
N SER A 16 12.16 -7.19 -1.89
CA SER A 16 11.47 -8.22 -1.12
C SER A 16 9.98 -8.39 -1.48
N LEU A 17 9.42 -7.46 -2.28
CA LEU A 17 8.01 -7.52 -2.65
C LEU A 17 7.73 -8.66 -3.62
N THR A 18 6.66 -9.39 -3.34
CA THR A 18 6.05 -10.27 -4.33
C THR A 18 5.27 -9.44 -5.34
N ARG A 19 5.10 -9.96 -6.56
CA ARG A 19 4.28 -9.34 -7.60
C ARG A 19 2.87 -8.95 -7.13
N THR A 20 2.23 -9.79 -6.31
CA THR A 20 0.90 -9.51 -5.76
C THR A 20 0.91 -8.30 -4.82
N GLN A 21 1.96 -8.11 -4.04
CA GLN A 21 2.11 -6.94 -3.17
C GLN A 21 2.36 -5.67 -4.00
N GLU A 22 3.18 -5.75 -5.05
CA GLU A 22 3.38 -4.62 -5.97
C GLU A 22 2.07 -4.21 -6.65
N GLU A 23 1.31 -5.17 -7.18
CA GLU A 23 0.02 -4.91 -7.82
C GLU A 23 -0.99 -4.29 -6.82
N ALA A 24 -0.97 -4.73 -5.56
CA ALA A 24 -1.79 -4.14 -4.50
C ALA A 24 -1.37 -2.69 -4.20
N LEU A 25 -0.08 -2.39 -4.06
CA LEU A 25 0.41 -1.02 -3.85
C LEU A 25 0.04 -0.11 -5.01
N ARG A 26 0.19 -0.58 -6.25
CA ARG A 26 -0.25 0.16 -7.45
C ARG A 26 -1.75 0.44 -7.42
N ALA A 27 -2.56 -0.57 -7.09
CA ALA A 27 -4.01 -0.42 -7.01
C ALA A 27 -4.44 0.60 -5.95
N ILE A 28 -3.88 0.51 -4.74
CA ILE A 28 -4.14 1.45 -3.63
C ILE A 28 -3.73 2.87 -4.02
N ALA A 29 -2.60 3.02 -4.72
CA ALA A 29 -2.11 4.31 -5.16
C ALA A 29 -2.92 4.96 -6.28
N PHE A 30 -3.60 4.15 -7.10
CA PHE A 30 -4.30 4.59 -8.31
C PHE A 30 -5.81 4.77 -8.08
N PHE A 31 -6.45 3.81 -7.41
CA PHE A 31 -7.90 3.81 -7.27
C PHE A 31 -8.37 4.59 -6.05
N ARG A 32 -9.17 5.63 -6.29
CA ARG A 32 -9.87 6.37 -5.24
C ARG A 32 -10.99 5.58 -4.58
N ARG A 33 -11.64 4.69 -5.34
CA ARG A 33 -12.79 3.93 -4.86
C ARG A 33 -12.31 2.70 -4.10
N GLN A 34 -12.57 2.70 -2.80
CA GLN A 34 -12.20 1.61 -1.89
C GLN A 34 -13.38 1.26 -1.00
N ARG A 35 -13.49 -0.01 -0.58
CA ARG A 35 -14.45 -0.47 0.44
C ARG A 35 -13.98 -1.77 1.08
N LYS A 36 -14.26 -1.96 2.36
CA LYS A 36 -14.09 -3.25 3.03
C LYS A 36 -15.19 -4.24 2.59
N VAL A 37 -14.80 -5.49 2.30
CA VAL A 37 -15.74 -6.57 1.96
C VAL A 37 -15.23 -7.92 2.47
N GLY A 38 -15.92 -8.48 3.47
CA GLY A 38 -15.67 -9.83 3.99
C GLY A 38 -14.23 -10.01 4.50
N GLY A 39 -13.79 -9.13 5.39
CA GLY A 39 -12.43 -9.10 5.97
C GLY A 39 -11.36 -8.49 5.05
N GLY A 40 -11.55 -8.54 3.73
CA GLY A 40 -10.65 -7.93 2.75
C GLY A 40 -11.10 -6.55 2.26
N TRP A 41 -10.43 -6.11 1.20
CA TRP A 41 -10.71 -4.84 0.54
C TRP A 41 -11.07 -5.04 -0.93
N LEU A 42 -12.00 -4.23 -1.42
CA LEU A 42 -12.16 -3.96 -2.84
C LEU A 42 -11.57 -2.57 -3.13
N VAL A 43 -10.56 -2.53 -3.98
CA VAL A 43 -9.84 -1.32 -4.40
C VAL A 43 -9.96 -1.24 -5.92
N GLY A 44 -10.82 -0.34 -6.42
CA GLY A 44 -11.21 -0.34 -7.83
C GLY A 44 -11.88 -1.65 -8.23
N ASP A 45 -11.23 -2.38 -9.13
CA ASP A 45 -11.60 -3.73 -9.60
C ASP A 45 -10.81 -4.86 -8.91
N LYS A 46 -9.86 -4.53 -8.02
CA LYS A 46 -9.01 -5.50 -7.33
C LYS A 46 -9.61 -5.91 -6.00
N ARG A 47 -9.58 -7.22 -5.72
CA ARG A 47 -9.86 -7.77 -4.39
C ARG A 47 -8.56 -8.07 -3.66
N LEU A 48 -8.33 -7.39 -2.56
CA LEU A 48 -7.21 -7.62 -1.66
C LEU A 48 -7.71 -8.44 -0.47
N SER A 49 -7.02 -9.54 -0.16
CA SER A 49 -7.34 -10.34 1.01
C SER A 49 -6.88 -9.62 2.28
N GLU A 50 -7.53 -9.91 3.41
CA GLU A 50 -7.13 -9.44 4.73
C GLU A 50 -5.64 -9.70 4.99
N LYS A 51 -5.20 -10.96 4.78
CA LYS A 51 -3.80 -11.37 4.94
C LYS A 51 -2.81 -10.57 4.09
N LEU A 52 -3.21 -10.19 2.86
CA LEU A 52 -2.36 -9.38 1.99
C LEU A 52 -2.23 -7.97 2.57
N VAL A 53 -3.34 -7.37 3.00
CA VAL A 53 -3.34 -6.02 3.59
C VAL A 53 -2.55 -6.00 4.90
N GLU A 54 -2.80 -6.95 5.81
CA GLU A 54 -2.02 -7.09 7.05
C GLU A 54 -0.52 -7.21 6.79
N ARG A 55 -0.13 -7.93 5.72
CA ARG A 55 1.28 -8.06 5.35
C ARG A 55 1.87 -6.73 4.89
N LEU A 56 1.13 -5.94 4.12
CA LEU A 56 1.55 -4.62 3.67
C LEU A 56 1.64 -3.61 4.83
N GLU A 57 0.72 -3.70 5.79
CA GLU A 57 0.74 -2.88 7.02
C GLU A 57 1.94 -3.23 7.90
N LYS A 58 2.25 -4.53 8.09
CA LYS A 58 3.45 -4.99 8.82
C LYS A 58 4.77 -4.56 8.15
N MET A 59 4.74 -4.30 6.86
CA MET A 59 5.88 -3.75 6.11
C MET A 59 5.90 -2.22 6.11
N GLU A 60 4.97 -1.58 6.85
CA GLU A 60 4.81 -0.13 6.93
C GLU A 60 4.61 0.53 5.57
N LEU A 61 4.00 -0.18 4.61
CA LEU A 61 3.79 0.35 3.24
C LEU A 61 2.42 0.97 3.06
N VAL A 62 1.45 0.48 3.82
CA VAL A 62 0.08 0.97 3.81
C VAL A 62 -0.40 1.13 5.24
N GLU A 63 -1.39 2.00 5.42
CA GLU A 63 -2.14 2.12 6.65
C GLU A 63 -3.63 2.26 6.32
N GLU A 64 -4.47 1.74 7.20
CA GLU A 64 -5.89 2.07 7.19
C GLU A 64 -6.11 3.43 7.87
N SER A 65 -6.83 4.31 7.17
CA SER A 65 -7.28 5.59 7.70
C SER A 65 -8.77 5.79 7.42
N PHE A 66 -9.34 6.87 7.95
CA PHE A 66 -10.76 7.18 7.81
C PHE A 66 -10.94 8.54 7.14
N ILE A 67 -11.62 8.57 6.00
CA ILE A 67 -11.98 9.79 5.29
C ILE A 67 -13.50 9.90 5.29
N ARG A 68 -14.03 10.95 5.94
CA ARG A 68 -15.49 11.19 6.06
C ARG A 68 -16.25 9.99 6.67
N GLY A 69 -15.62 9.30 7.61
CA GLY A 69 -16.19 8.11 8.27
C GLY A 69 -16.05 6.81 7.49
N GLU A 70 -15.51 6.84 6.27
CA GLU A 70 -15.28 5.65 5.45
C GLU A 70 -13.83 5.17 5.58
N PRO A 71 -13.59 3.86 5.76
CA PRO A 71 -12.25 3.31 5.82
C PRO A 71 -11.61 3.35 4.42
N VAL A 72 -10.35 3.77 4.35
CA VAL A 72 -9.53 3.79 3.14
C VAL A 72 -8.12 3.27 3.45
N LEU A 73 -7.51 2.57 2.49
CA LEU A 73 -6.08 2.28 2.52
C LEU A 73 -5.32 3.43 1.90
N GLN A 74 -4.30 3.92 2.61
CA GLN A 74 -3.37 4.93 2.14
C GLN A 74 -1.96 4.37 2.14
N LEU A 75 -1.12 4.83 1.21
CA LEU A 75 0.30 4.53 1.28
C LEU A 75 0.96 5.41 2.34
N THR A 76 1.82 4.81 3.15
CA THR A 76 2.71 5.53 4.07
C THR A 76 3.80 6.28 3.30
N ILE A 77 4.67 7.00 4.00
CA ILE A 77 5.87 7.63 3.41
C ILE A 77 6.75 6.58 2.70
N VAL A 78 6.96 5.41 3.33
CA VAL A 78 7.74 4.31 2.75
C VAL A 78 7.03 3.73 1.52
N GLY A 79 5.72 3.50 1.61
CA GLY A 79 4.91 3.04 0.49
C GLY A 79 4.95 3.99 -0.72
N GLN A 80 4.93 5.31 -0.49
CA GLN A 80 5.06 6.31 -1.56
C GLN A 80 6.45 6.30 -2.20
N ALA A 81 7.52 6.12 -1.41
CA ALA A 81 8.88 6.01 -1.95
C ALA A 81 9.01 4.79 -2.86
N ILE A 82 8.49 3.63 -2.42
CA ILE A 82 8.48 2.39 -3.22
C ILE A 82 7.61 2.55 -4.47
N LYS A 83 6.41 3.13 -4.35
CA LYS A 83 5.53 3.43 -5.50
C LYS A 83 6.26 4.25 -6.56
N THR A 84 7.04 5.24 -6.15
CA THR A 84 7.81 6.08 -7.07
C THR A 84 8.83 5.25 -7.84
N GLN A 85 9.49 4.29 -7.20
CA GLN A 85 10.42 3.36 -7.86
C GLN A 85 9.71 2.33 -8.76
N LEU A 86 8.47 1.93 -8.42
CA LEU A 86 7.65 1.01 -9.22
C LEU A 86 7.14 1.62 -10.54
N LEU A 87 6.97 2.95 -10.60
CA LEU A 87 6.39 3.66 -11.74
C LEU A 87 7.44 4.30 -12.66
N GLN A 88 8.72 4.19 -12.31
CA GLN A 88 9.86 4.49 -13.18
C GLN A 88 10.17 3.29 -14.07
#